data_AF-A0A6L5NXV2-F1
#
_entry.id   AF-A0A6L5NXV2-F1
#
_cell.length_a   1.000
_cell.length_b   1.000
_cell.length_c   1.000
_cell.angle_alpha   90.00
_cell.angle_beta   90.00
_cell.angle_gamma   90.00
#
_symmetry.space_group_name_H-M   'P 1'
#
loop_
_entity.id
_entity.type
_entity.pdbx_description
1 polymer ?
#
loop_
_entity_poly.entity_id
_entity_poly.type
_entity_poly.pdbx_seq_one_letter_code
_entity_poly.pdbx_strand_id
1 'polypeptide(L)' 'MRHRISAKICPFVQRETTVFAAANFADRSKYMRLSDKPQWCFALN' A
#
# COMPACT_ATOMS: atom_id res chain seq x y z
N MET A 1 -15.11 -0.22 -1.67
CA MET A 1 -13.85 0.43 -2.12
C MET A 1 -12.75 0.03 -1.15
N ARG A 2 -11.61 -0.52 -1.62
CA ARG A 2 -10.52 -0.97 -0.74
C ARG A 2 -9.39 0.08 -0.75
N HIS A 3 -9.09 0.66 0.42
CA HIS A 3 -7.91 1.51 0.61
C HIS A 3 -6.74 0.63 1.04
N ARG A 4 -5.64 0.64 0.28
CA ARG A 4 -4.41 -0.10 0.65
C ARG A 4 -3.54 0.77 1.54
N ILE A 5 -2.98 0.20 2.59
CA ILE A 5 -2.06 0.90 3.50
C ILE A 5 -0.73 0.19 3.41
N SER A 6 0.30 0.89 2.94
CA SER A 6 1.63 0.28 2.81
C SER A 6 2.76 1.31 2.73
N ALA A 7 3.98 0.91 2.40
CA ALA A 7 5.12 1.83 2.29
C ALA A 7 5.64 1.89 0.85
N LYS A 8 6.01 3.09 0.36
CA LYS A 8 6.54 3.28 -1.00
C LYS A 8 7.81 2.48 -1.29
N ILE A 9 8.63 2.27 -0.26
CA ILE A 9 9.89 1.51 -0.36
C ILE A 9 9.68 0.00 -0.45
N CYS A 10 8.47 -0.50 -0.16
CA CYS A 10 8.22 -1.94 -0.12
C CYS A 10 8.21 -2.53 -1.55
N PRO A 11 9.06 -3.52 -1.86
CA PRO A 11 9.12 -4.09 -3.21
C PRO A 11 7.83 -4.84 -3.60
N PHE A 12 7.09 -5.36 -2.62
CA PHE A 12 5.78 -6.01 -2.86
C PHE A 12 4.72 -5.01 -3.32
N VAL A 13 4.70 -3.83 -2.70
CA VAL A 13 3.82 -2.69 -3.06
C VAL A 13 4.11 -2.20 -4.47
N GLN A 14 5.39 -2.12 -4.83
CA GLN A 14 5.83 -1.69 -6.15
C GLN A 14 5.34 -2.66 -7.24
N ARG A 15 5.48 -3.97 -7.02
CA ARG A 15 4.95 -4.99 -7.94
C ARG A 15 3.46 -4.84 -8.17
N GLU A 16 2.68 -4.71 -7.10
CA GLU A 16 1.24 -4.54 -7.22
C GLU A 16 0.87 -3.21 -7.90
N THR A 17 1.51 -2.10 -7.54
CA THR A 17 1.25 -0.80 -8.16
C THR A 17 1.53 -0.84 -9.68
N THR A 18 2.58 -1.54 -10.12
CA THR A 18 2.84 -1.75 -11.55
C THR A 18 1.72 -2.51 -12.24
N VAL A 19 1.19 -3.58 -11.61
CA VAL A 19 0.07 -4.35 -12.15
C VAL A 19 -1.22 -3.51 -12.22
N PHE A 20 -1.52 -2.75 -11.17
CA PHE A 20 -2.69 -1.88 -11.13
C PHE A 20 -2.61 -0.76 -12.19
N ALA A 21 -1.42 -0.17 -12.37
CA ALA A 21 -1.17 0.81 -13.42
C ALA A 21 -1.36 0.20 -14.82
N ALA A 22 -0.84 -1.01 -15.06
CA ALA A 22 -1.02 -1.72 -16.33
C ALA A 22 -2.49 -2.07 -16.62
N ALA A 23 -3.28 -2.33 -15.56
CA ALA A 23 -4.70 -2.64 -15.66
C ALA A 23 -5.60 -1.39 -15.71
N ASN A 24 -5.04 -0.17 -15.78
CA ASN A 24 -5.78 1.10 -15.70
C ASN A 24 -6.68 1.22 -14.45
N PHE A 25 -6.32 0.55 -13.35
CA PHE A 25 -7.03 0.72 -12.08
C PHE A 25 -6.51 1.96 -11.35
N ALA A 26 -7.44 2.79 -10.86
CA ALA A 26 -7.11 3.94 -10.03
C ALA A 26 -6.45 3.46 -8.72
N ASP A 27 -5.14 3.69 -8.59
CA ASP A 27 -4.41 3.40 -7.36
C ASP A 27 -4.88 4.35 -6.25
N ARG A 28 -5.50 3.78 -5.21
CA ARG A 28 -5.93 4.51 -4.00
C ARG A 28 -5.08 4.15 -2.78
N SER A 29 -3.83 3.77 -3.02
CA SER A 29 -2.86 3.47 -1.97
C SER A 29 -2.61 4.68 -1.06
N LYS A 30 -2.74 4.47 0.24
CA LYS A 30 -2.23 5.35 1.28
C LYS A 30 -0.88 4.84 1.73
N TYR A 31 0.13 5.70 1.71
CA TYR A 31 1.46 5.33 2.14
C TYR A 31 1.71 5.76 3.57
N MET A 32 2.30 4.87 4.38
CA MET A 32 2.75 5.14 5.74
C MET A 32 4.27 4.96 5.85
N ARG A 33 4.88 5.59 6.86
CA ARG A 33 6.29 5.38 7.20
C ARG A 33 6.42 4.06 7.96
N LEU A 34 7.41 3.24 7.62
CA LEU A 34 7.63 1.96 8.29
C LEU A 34 8.12 2.12 9.74
N SER A 35 8.79 3.23 10.04
CA SER A 35 9.28 3.57 11.37
C SER A 35 8.18 4.10 12.29
N ASP A 36 7.05 4.53 11.73
CA ASP A 36 5.95 5.17 12.44
C ASP A 36 4.64 4.51 11.98
N LYS A 37 4.53 3.22 12.30
CA LYS A 37 3.35 2.42 11.99
C LYS A 37 2.29 2.71 13.06
N PRO A 38 1.08 3.12 12.65
CA PRO A 38 -0.03 3.28 13.59
C PRO A 38 -0.35 1.97 14.30
N GLN A 39 -0.74 2.04 15.57
CA GLN A 39 -1.04 0.84 16.38
C GLN A 39 -2.09 -0.07 15.74
N TRP A 40 -3.12 0.51 15.11
CA TRP A 40 -4.17 -0.26 14.42
C TRP A 40 -3.63 -1.09 13.25
N CYS A 41 -2.49 -0.73 12.67
CA CYS A 41 -1.89 -1.47 11.56
C CYS A 41 -1.41 -2.87 12.00
N PHE A 42 -1.04 -3.03 13.28
CA PHE A 42 -0.66 -4.34 13.82
C PHE A 42 -1.84 -5.28 13.99
N ALA A 43 -3.07 -4.77 14.03
CA ALA A 43 -4.30 -5.56 14.15
C ALA A 43 -4.91 -5.94 12.79
N LEU A 44 -4.36 -5.44 11.68
CA LEU A 44 -4.85 -5.71 10.33
C LEU A 44 -4.11 -6.86 9.61
N ASN A 45 -3.10 -7.44 10.25
CA ASN A 45 -2.38 -8.61 9.77
C ASN A 45 -2.85 -9.86 10.51
#